data_AF-A0A0F9UP56-F1
#
_entry.id   AF-A0A0F9UP56-F1
#
_cell.length_a   1.000
_cell.length_b   1.000
_cell.length_c   1.000
_cell.angle_alpha   90.00
_cell.angle_beta   90.00
_cell.angle_gamma   90.00
#
_symmetry.space_group_name_H-M   'P 1'
#
loop_
_entity.id
_entity.type
_entity.pdbx_description
1 polymer ?
#
loop_
_entity_poly.entity_id
_entity_poly.type
_entity_poly.pdbx_seq_one_letter_code
_entity_poly.pdbx_strand_id
1 'polypeptide(L)'
;MKAAAETTWNKGRVVGKKPPLTPDQVSLIRMILRQEKALRDLALFNVALDTSFRGSDLVRLRVADVATPAGVREIVEIRQKKTETRNVGEYRKVWGS
;
A
#
# COMPACT_ATOMS: atom_id res chain seq x y z
N MET A 1 -11.33 37.85 -18.33
CA MET A 1 -9.91 37.88 -17.95
C MET A 1 -9.40 36.44 -17.89
N LYS A 2 -8.37 36.08 -18.66
CA LYS A 2 -7.83 34.70 -18.71
C LYS A 2 -7.15 34.39 -17.37
N ALA A 3 -7.58 33.34 -16.68
CA ALA A 3 -6.88 32.84 -15.49
C ALA A 3 -5.44 32.49 -15.89
N ALA A 4 -4.46 33.05 -15.20
CA ALA A 4 -3.07 32.65 -15.35
C ALA A 4 -2.99 31.15 -15.08
N ALA A 5 -2.52 30.38 -16.06
CA ALA A 5 -2.36 28.94 -15.90
C ALA A 5 -1.39 28.71 -14.73
N GLU A 6 -1.92 28.21 -13.60
CA GLU A 6 -1.11 27.78 -12.47
C GLU A 6 -0.05 26.81 -12.99
N THR A 7 1.19 27.25 -12.95
CA THR A 7 2.30 26.40 -13.31
C THR A 7 2.44 25.37 -12.21
N THR A 8 2.17 24.10 -12.52
CA THR A 8 2.33 23.00 -11.56
C THR A 8 3.74 23.06 -10.96
N TRP A 9 3.86 22.88 -9.65
CA TRP A 9 5.11 23.04 -8.88
C TRP A 9 6.31 22.23 -9.42
N ASN A 10 6.03 21.24 -10.26
CA ASN A 10 6.95 20.29 -10.86
C ASN A 10 7.13 20.46 -12.38
N LYS A 11 6.62 21.54 -13.01
CA LYS A 11 6.79 21.77 -14.46
C LYS A 11 8.29 21.83 -14.79
N GLY A 12 8.75 20.92 -15.64
CA GLY A 12 10.17 20.80 -16.03
C GLY A 12 11.05 20.05 -15.03
N ARG A 13 10.51 19.54 -13.91
CA ARG A 13 11.23 18.72 -12.93
C ARG A 13 10.84 17.25 -13.10
N VAL A 14 11.79 16.42 -13.56
CA VAL A 14 11.64 14.96 -13.49
C VAL A 14 11.76 14.55 -12.03
N VAL A 15 10.63 14.49 -11.33
CA VAL A 15 10.58 13.92 -9.98
C VAL A 15 10.75 12.41 -10.15
N GLY A 16 11.95 11.92 -9.83
CA GLY A 16 12.26 10.50 -9.88
C GLY A 16 11.37 9.66 -8.97
N LYS A 17 11.51 8.34 -9.04
CA LYS A 17 10.81 7.43 -8.11
C LYS A 17 11.16 7.82 -6.68
N LYS A 18 10.14 7.96 -5.83
CA LYS A 18 10.38 8.14 -4.38
C LYS A 18 11.14 6.90 -3.88
N PRO A 19 12.22 7.08 -3.09
CA PRO A 19 12.93 5.96 -2.52
C PRO A 19 12.01 5.16 -1.58
N PRO A 20 12.24 3.84 -1.44
CA PRO A 20 11.51 3.03 -0.47
C PRO A 20 11.80 3.50 0.97
N LEU A 21 10.91 3.18 1.90
CA LEU A 21 11.13 3.43 3.32
C LEU A 21 12.31 2.59 3.83
N THR A 22 13.16 3.19 4.65
CA THR A 22 14.26 2.47 5.32
C THR A 22 13.74 1.69 6.55
N PRO A 23 14.41 0.61 6.99
CA PRO A 23 14.01 -0.12 8.20
C PRO A 23 13.88 0.78 9.45
N ASP A 24 14.74 1.79 9.57
CA ASP A 24 14.71 2.77 10.66
C ASP A 24 13.47 3.66 10.58
N GLN A 25 13.13 4.16 9.38
CA GLN A 25 11.91 4.93 9.15
C GLN A 25 10.67 4.11 9.48
N VAL A 26 10.64 2.84 9.06
CA VAL A 26 9.53 1.93 9.37
C VAL A 26 9.39 1.73 10.89
N SER A 27 10.50 1.57 11.59
CA SER A 27 10.50 1.37 13.04
C SER A 27 10.07 2.63 13.78
N LEU A 28 10.50 3.80 13.33
CA LEU A 28 10.07 5.10 13.83
C LEU A 28 8.56 5.30 13.64
N ILE A 29 8.03 5.01 12.43
CA ILE A 29 6.60 5.11 12.15
C ILE A 29 5.79 4.18 13.06
N ARG A 30 6.22 2.93 13.26
CA ARG A 30 5.57 2.00 14.20
C ARG A 30 5.57 2.53 15.63
N MET A 31 6.66 3.13 16.08
CA MET A 31 6.76 3.69 17.42
C MET A 31 5.77 4.84 17.61
N ILE A 32 5.72 5.78 16.67
CA ILE A 32 4.80 6.92 16.71
C ILE A 32 3.34 6.44 16.75
N LEU A 33 2.95 5.53 15.86
CA LEU A 33 1.57 5.00 15.81
C LEU A 33 1.19 4.25 17.09
N ARG A 34 2.14 3.56 17.74
CA ARG A 34 1.91 2.92 19.05
C ARG A 34 1.72 3.95 20.16
N GLN A 35 2.52 5.02 20.17
CA GLN A 35 2.43 6.09 21.17
C GLN A 35 1.11 6.85 21.07
N GLU A 36 0.64 7.11 19.84
CA GLU A 36 -0.64 7.75 19.56
C GLU A 36 -1.85 6.83 19.81
N LYS A 37 -1.62 5.55 20.15
CA LYS A 37 -2.68 4.53 20.29
C LYS A 37 -3.55 4.40 19.03
N ALA A 38 -2.99 4.69 17.86
CA ALA A 38 -3.66 4.62 16.56
C ALA A 38 -3.69 3.16 16.05
N LEU A 39 -4.44 2.29 16.74
CA LEU A 39 -4.45 0.85 16.48
C LEU A 39 -4.84 0.48 15.04
N ARG A 40 -5.80 1.21 14.46
CA ARG A 40 -6.24 1.02 13.07
C ARG A 40 -5.09 1.32 12.10
N ASP A 41 -4.42 2.44 12.28
CA ASP A 41 -3.37 2.90 11.37
C ASP A 41 -2.10 2.06 11.51
N LEU A 42 -1.77 1.64 12.74
CA LEU A 42 -0.72 0.66 13.00
C LEU A 42 -0.98 -0.67 12.30
N ALA A 43 -2.22 -1.18 12.38
CA ALA A 43 -2.60 -2.41 11.70
C ALA A 43 -2.52 -2.26 10.18
N LEU A 44 -3.06 -1.18 9.62
CA LEU A 44 -2.98 -0.91 8.18
C LEU A 44 -1.54 -0.74 7.70
N PHE A 45 -0.68 -0.09 8.49
CA PHE A 45 0.73 0.08 8.17
C PHE A 45 1.48 -1.25 8.12
N ASN A 46 1.28 -2.13 9.11
CA ASN A 46 1.90 -3.46 9.11
C ASN A 46 1.38 -4.32 7.94
N VAL A 47 0.07 -4.35 7.71
CA VAL A 47 -0.53 -5.09 6.60
C VAL A 47 -0.01 -4.58 5.25
N ALA A 48 0.21 -3.27 5.10
CA ALA A 48 0.79 -2.69 3.88
C ALA A 48 2.20 -3.21 3.57
N LEU A 49 3.02 -3.38 4.61
CA LEU A 49 4.39 -3.88 4.48
C LEU A 49 4.40 -5.37 4.13
N ASP A 50 3.51 -6.15 4.73
CA ASP A 50 3.45 -7.60 4.51
C ASP A 50 2.88 -7.96 3.13
N THR A 51 1.89 -7.19 2.64
CA THR A 51 1.12 -7.54 1.43
C THR A 51 1.46 -6.70 0.20
N SER A 52 2.25 -5.62 0.36
CA SER A 52 2.52 -4.64 -0.71
C SER A 52 1.25 -4.08 -1.39
N PHE A 53 0.12 -4.03 -0.67
CA PHE A 53 -1.13 -3.49 -1.20
C PHE A 53 -1.08 -1.98 -1.43
N ARG A 54 -1.88 -1.48 -2.39
CA ARG A 54 -2.01 -0.04 -2.60
C ARG A 54 -2.78 0.57 -1.43
N GLY A 55 -2.40 1.79 -1.04
CA GLY A 55 -3.07 2.53 0.04
C GLY A 55 -4.59 2.61 -0.15
N SER A 56 -5.08 2.78 -1.38
CA SER A 56 -6.51 2.81 -1.69
C SER A 56 -7.24 1.48 -1.43
N ASP A 57 -6.55 0.35 -1.57
CA ASP A 57 -7.11 -0.98 -1.32
C ASP A 57 -7.05 -1.29 0.19
N LEU A 58 -5.98 -0.88 0.88
CA LEU A 58 -5.81 -0.99 2.33
C LEU A 58 -6.86 -0.21 3.13
N VAL A 59 -7.13 1.05 2.79
CA VAL A 59 -8.09 1.86 3.54
C VAL A 59 -9.54 1.36 3.42
N ARG A 60 -9.83 0.55 2.39
CA ARG A 60 -11.16 -0.06 2.15
C ARG A 60 -11.35 -1.40 2.85
N LEU A 61 -10.28 -1.96 3.41
CA LEU A 61 -10.22 -3.27 4.04
C LEU A 61 -11.11 -3.27 5.30
N ARG A 62 -12.01 -4.25 5.40
CA ARG A 62 -12.97 -4.41 6.50
C ARG A 62 -12.53 -5.55 7.40
N VAL A 63 -12.97 -5.50 8.66
CA VAL A 63 -12.75 -6.60 9.62
C VAL A 63 -13.33 -7.91 9.08
N ALA A 64 -14.47 -7.87 8.39
CA ALA A 64 -15.10 -9.04 7.77
C ALA A 64 -14.25 -9.69 6.66
N ASP A 65 -13.32 -8.94 6.05
CA ASP A 65 -12.43 -9.46 5.01
C ASP A 65 -11.30 -10.31 5.63
N VAL A 66 -10.91 -10.01 6.87
CA VAL A 66 -9.77 -10.64 7.57
C VAL A 66 -10.17 -11.55 8.72
N ALA A 67 -11.41 -11.44 9.22
CA ALA A 67 -11.88 -12.18 10.38
C ALA A 67 -13.32 -12.66 10.19
N THR A 68 -13.58 -13.83 10.75
CA THR A 68 -14.90 -14.46 10.86
C THR A 68 -15.23 -14.64 12.35
N PRO A 69 -16.49 -14.96 12.71
CA PRO A 69 -16.82 -15.33 14.08
C PRO A 69 -16.02 -16.52 14.61
N ALA A 70 -15.47 -17.36 13.72
CA ALA A 70 -14.61 -18.49 14.07
C ALA A 70 -13.13 -18.13 14.27
N GLY A 71 -12.73 -16.88 13.97
CA GLY A 71 -11.34 -16.42 14.12
C GLY A 71 -10.81 -15.62 12.92
N VAL A 72 -9.53 -15.27 12.99
CA VAL A 72 -8.80 -14.53 11.94
C VAL A 72 -8.42 -15.49 10.80
N ARG A 73 -8.60 -15.04 9.55
CA ARG A 73 -8.22 -15.81 8.36
C ARG A 73 -6.71 -15.79 8.19
N GLU A 74 -6.14 -16.95 7.89
CA GLU A 74 -4.70 -17.09 7.60
C GLU A 74 -4.32 -16.48 6.24
N ILE A 75 -5.26 -16.50 5.28
CA ILE A 75 -5.07 -15.96 3.93
C ILE A 75 -6.25 -15.04 3.59
N VAL A 76 -5.94 -13.86 3.06
CA VAL A 76 -6.92 -12.83 2.69
C VAL A 76 -6.67 -12.40 1.24
N GLU A 77 -7.61 -12.71 0.35
CA GLU A 77 -7.56 -12.29 -1.05
C GLU A 77 -8.29 -10.95 -1.24
N ILE A 78 -7.59 -9.93 -1.74
CA ILE A 78 -8.17 -8.62 -2.02
C ILE A 78 -8.01 -8.27 -3.50
N ARG A 79 -9.15 -8.04 -4.17
CA ARG A 79 -9.17 -7.62 -5.57
C ARG A 79 -8.87 -6.13 -5.67
N GLN A 80 -7.72 -5.78 -6.24
CA GLN A 80 -7.30 -4.39 -6.44
C GLN A 80 -8.25 -3.66 -7.40
N LYS A 81 -8.78 -2.49 -6.99
CA LYS A 81 -9.82 -1.79 -7.78
C LYS A 81 -9.27 -1.02 -8.98
N LYS A 82 -7.98 -0.72 -9.01
CA LYS A 82 -7.36 0.11 -10.08
C LYS A 82 -7.11 -0.67 -11.38
N THR A 83 -7.00 -1.99 -11.31
CA THR A 83 -6.81 -2.87 -12.46
C THR A 83 -7.84 -3.97 -12.33
N GLU A 84 -8.98 -3.84 -13.00
CA GLU A 84 -10.04 -4.86 -13.05
C GLU A 84 -9.58 -6.19 -13.69
N THR A 85 -8.32 -6.27 -14.12
CA THR A 85 -7.70 -7.41 -14.79
C THR A 85 -7.17 -8.47 -13.82
N ARG A 86 -7.70 -9.69 -13.95
CA ARG A 86 -7.15 -10.94 -13.39
C ARG A 86 -5.92 -11.33 -14.23
N ASN A 87 -4.71 -11.17 -13.68
CA ASN A 87 -3.51 -11.69 -14.35
C ASN A 87 -3.35 -13.17 -14.01
N VAL A 88 -3.83 -14.05 -14.88
CA VAL A 88 -3.34 -15.43 -14.95
C VAL A 88 -2.09 -15.39 -15.82
N GLY A 89 -0.93 -15.21 -15.20
CA GLY A 89 0.36 -15.18 -15.87
C GLY A 89 1.18 -16.42 -15.51
N GLU A 90 1.36 -17.30 -16.48
CA GLU A 90 2.24 -18.47 -16.42
C GLU A 90 3.69 -18.02 -16.21
N TYR A 91 4.27 -18.27 -15.03
CA TYR A 91 5.68 -18.01 -14.77
C TYR A 91 6.53 -19.12 -15.42
N ARG A 92 6.88 -18.95 -16.69
CA ARG A 92 7.92 -19.75 -17.31
C ARG A 92 9.28 -19.35 -16.72
N LYS A 93 9.85 -20.25 -15.92
CA LYS A 93 11.24 -20.24 -15.44
C LYS A 93 12.19 -19.97 -16.62
N VAL A 94 12.94 -18.87 -16.56
CA VAL A 94 14.19 -18.74 -17.31
C VAL A 94 15.23 -18.18 -16.34
N TRP A 95 15.95 -19.10 -15.70
CA TRP A 95 17.31 -18.85 -15.21
C TRP A 95 18.21 -19.79 -15.99
N GLY A 96 19.18 -19.23 -16.71
CA GLY A 96 20.14 -20.01 -17.47
C GLY A 96 21.08 -19.14 -18.29
N SER A 97 22.33 -19.09 -17.81
CA SER A 97 23.58 -18.60 -18.42
C SER A 97 23.91 -17.12 -18.25
#